data_AF-A0A1H5W717-F1
#
_entry.id   AF-A0A1H5W717-F1
#
_cell.length_a   1.000
_cell.length_b   1.000
_cell.length_c   1.000
_cell.angle_alpha   90.00
_cell.angle_beta   90.00
_cell.angle_gamma   90.00
#
_symmetry.space_group_name_H-M   'P 1'
#
loop_
_entity.id
_entity.type
_entity.pdbx_description
1 polymer ?
#
loop_
_entity_poly.entity_id
_entity_poly.type
_entity_poly.pdbx_seq_one_letter_code
_entity_poly.pdbx_strand_id
1 'polypeptide(L)'
;MVAPAQHLTPDKQKIVEAARAHYYSLPDHGFDGLSCSVSFDWSTFPWGGSSPEQQANLKQTKFLVTIDGQGRSQVTAQPPDGPATVQPQGAAGLARALVAGVFLTWPTKGLFGPIPPFNTEVGDAAAVPEGFRFTLAVPGGPVTVITDKDYLASEVRSFHDEVDEHPVYSAMPEGLVYTANQAVTKNPDGTQSEIAFELNTQVLSGLRVPSSVHLRINRSIDVHYSLENCAVKKTAVVKVLPPK
;
A
#
# COMPACT_ATOMS: atom_id res chain seq x y z
N MET A 1 20.55 15.76 12.11
CA MET A 1 21.53 15.89 11.01
C MET A 1 21.27 14.76 10.04
N VAL A 2 20.81 15.07 8.83
CA VAL A 2 20.59 14.07 7.76
C VAL A 2 21.95 13.81 7.13
N ALA A 3 22.42 12.56 7.15
CA ALA A 3 23.65 12.18 6.46
C ALA A 3 23.50 12.50 4.96
N PRO A 4 24.54 12.99 4.26
CA PRO A 4 24.46 13.22 2.83
C PRO A 4 24.12 11.89 2.14
N ALA A 5 23.13 11.91 1.23
CA ALA A 5 22.80 10.75 0.42
C ALA A 5 24.07 10.29 -0.31
N GLN A 6 24.60 9.12 0.04
CA GLN A 6 25.72 8.54 -0.68
C GLN A 6 25.26 8.25 -2.10
N HIS A 7 25.90 8.88 -3.09
CA HIS A 7 25.66 8.51 -4.48
C HIS A 7 26.05 7.03 -4.67
N LEU A 8 25.07 6.24 -5.13
CA LEU A 8 25.29 4.84 -5.50
C LEU A 8 26.40 4.75 -6.54
N THR A 9 27.25 3.73 -6.44
CA THR A 9 28.22 3.42 -7.51
C THR A 9 27.47 2.99 -8.77
N PRO A 10 28.09 3.10 -9.96
CA PRO A 10 27.44 2.69 -11.22
C PRO A 10 26.89 1.26 -11.21
N ASP A 11 27.61 0.32 -10.59
CA ASP A 11 27.16 -1.07 -10.52
C ASP A 11 25.97 -1.25 -9.57
N LYS A 12 25.93 -0.52 -8.45
CA LYS A 12 24.76 -0.51 -7.56
C LYS A 12 23.55 0.14 -8.21
N GLN A 13 23.76 1.20 -8.99
CA GLN A 13 22.71 1.84 -9.76
C GLN A 13 22.08 0.87 -10.77
N LYS A 14 22.87 0.06 -11.47
CA LYS A 14 22.35 -0.97 -12.38
C LYS A 14 21.46 -1.99 -11.67
N ILE A 15 21.85 -2.42 -10.46
CA ILE A 15 21.03 -3.34 -9.64
C ILE A 15 19.67 -2.69 -9.32
N VAL A 16 19.68 -1.43 -8.90
CA VAL A 16 18.46 -0.67 -8.56
C VAL A 16 17.56 -0.47 -9.79
N GLU A 17 18.12 -0.09 -10.93
CA GLU A 17 17.37 0.12 -12.17
C GLU A 17 16.78 -1.19 -12.70
N ALA A 18 17.56 -2.28 -12.66
CA ALA A 18 17.07 -3.60 -13.02
C ALA A 18 15.88 -3.99 -12.12
N ALA A 19 16.03 -3.87 -10.80
CA ALA A 19 14.96 -4.18 -9.85
C ALA A 19 13.68 -3.40 -10.14
N ARG A 20 13.75 -2.08 -10.30
CA ARG A 20 12.59 -1.23 -10.60
C ARG A 20 11.87 -1.66 -11.87
N ALA A 21 12.61 -2.04 -12.91
CA ALA A 21 12.04 -2.44 -14.20
C ALA A 21 11.18 -3.72 -14.15
N HIS A 22 11.30 -4.53 -13.11
CA HIS A 22 10.46 -5.72 -12.92
C HIS A 22 9.05 -5.40 -12.40
N TYR A 23 8.87 -4.26 -11.72
CA TYR A 23 7.62 -3.93 -11.04
C TYR A 23 6.72 -3.05 -11.89
N TYR A 24 5.43 -3.31 -11.79
CA TYR A 24 4.44 -2.38 -12.30
C TYR A 24 4.41 -1.12 -11.43
N SER A 25 4.61 0.04 -12.06
CA SER A 25 4.67 1.35 -11.42
C SER A 25 3.62 2.26 -12.06
N LEU A 26 2.59 2.62 -11.31
CA LEU A 26 1.49 3.45 -11.82
C LEU A 26 1.94 4.83 -12.37
N PRO A 27 2.91 5.53 -11.76
CA PRO A 27 3.45 6.78 -12.31
C PRO A 27 4.00 6.64 -13.73
N ASP A 28 4.61 5.50 -14.08
CA ASP A 28 5.17 5.26 -15.43
C ASP A 28 4.06 5.16 -16.50
N HIS A 29 2.83 4.96 -16.07
CA HIS A 29 1.62 4.92 -16.90
C HIS A 29 0.73 6.17 -16.73
N GLY A 30 1.25 7.20 -16.05
CA GLY A 30 0.64 8.52 -15.96
C GLY A 30 -0.36 8.68 -14.82
N PHE A 31 -0.30 7.84 -13.79
CA PHE A 31 -1.14 8.01 -12.61
C PHE A 31 -0.89 9.34 -11.90
N ASP A 32 -1.97 10.07 -11.60
CA ASP A 32 -1.94 11.32 -10.83
C ASP A 32 -2.91 11.29 -9.62
N GLY A 33 -3.82 10.33 -9.59
CA GLY A 33 -4.66 10.08 -8.43
C GLY A 33 -5.76 9.05 -8.65
N LEU A 34 -6.32 8.58 -7.55
CA LEU A 34 -7.45 7.66 -7.46
C LEU A 34 -8.45 8.19 -6.44
N SER A 35 -9.74 8.07 -6.73
CA SER A 35 -10.82 8.30 -5.77
C SER A 35 -11.83 7.18 -5.91
N CYS A 36 -12.16 6.49 -4.83
CA CYS A 36 -13.12 5.38 -4.83
C CYS A 36 -14.06 5.46 -3.62
N SER A 37 -15.31 5.06 -3.81
CA SER A 37 -16.19 4.72 -2.69
C SER A 37 -15.78 3.36 -2.12
N VAL A 38 -15.88 3.20 -0.80
CA VAL A 38 -15.62 1.92 -0.13
C VAL A 38 -16.94 1.29 0.28
N SER A 39 -17.14 0.03 -0.11
CA SER A 39 -18.33 -0.75 0.21
C SER A 39 -17.90 -1.98 1.02
N PHE A 40 -18.23 -1.98 2.31
CA PHE A 40 -17.87 -3.06 3.22
C PHE A 40 -18.82 -4.25 3.07
N ASP A 41 -18.26 -5.46 3.12
CA ASP A 41 -19.05 -6.63 3.46
C ASP A 41 -19.36 -6.63 4.96
N TRP A 42 -20.52 -6.08 5.27
CA TRP A 42 -21.05 -5.96 6.62
C TRP A 42 -21.27 -7.30 7.34
N SER A 43 -21.27 -8.43 6.63
CA SER A 43 -21.34 -9.77 7.26
C SER A 43 -20.03 -10.19 7.91
N THR A 44 -18.91 -9.65 7.42
CA THR A 44 -17.54 -9.89 7.94
C THR A 44 -17.10 -8.81 8.94
N PHE A 45 -17.77 -7.66 8.94
CA PHE A 45 -17.36 -6.51 9.73
C PHE A 45 -17.35 -6.78 11.25
N PRO A 46 -16.28 -6.42 11.98
CA PRO A 46 -16.16 -6.63 13.43
C PRO A 46 -17.01 -5.62 14.20
N TRP A 47 -18.30 -5.90 14.33
CA TRP A 47 -19.27 -5.02 14.98
C TRP A 47 -18.96 -4.70 16.45
N GLY A 48 -18.24 -5.59 17.14
CA GLY A 48 -17.99 -5.46 18.57
C GLY A 48 -19.31 -5.31 19.36
N GLY A 49 -19.32 -4.44 20.36
CA GLY A 49 -20.51 -4.13 21.17
C GLY A 49 -21.52 -3.17 20.53
N SER A 50 -21.50 -2.96 19.21
CA SER A 50 -22.35 -1.95 18.54
C SER A 50 -23.84 -2.33 18.58
N SER A 51 -24.71 -1.39 18.96
CA SER A 51 -26.17 -1.57 18.96
C SER A 51 -26.75 -1.67 17.54
N PRO A 52 -27.94 -2.28 17.34
CA PRO A 52 -28.56 -2.38 16.02
C PRO A 52 -28.73 -1.03 15.30
N GLU A 53 -29.04 0.04 16.04
CA GLU A 53 -29.15 1.40 15.51
C GLU A 53 -27.78 1.93 15.01
N GLN A 54 -26.72 1.72 15.79
CA GLN A 54 -25.36 2.08 15.38
C GLN A 54 -24.94 1.32 14.13
N GLN A 55 -25.28 0.03 14.03
CA GLN A 55 -25.01 -0.79 12.85
C GLN A 55 -25.76 -0.26 11.62
N ALA A 56 -27.05 0.08 11.77
CA ALA A 56 -27.86 0.63 10.68
C ALA A 56 -27.30 1.96 10.16
N ASN A 57 -26.92 2.87 11.07
CA ASN A 57 -26.31 4.16 10.71
C ASN A 57 -24.96 3.98 10.00
N LEU A 58 -24.12 3.04 10.46
CA LEU A 58 -22.83 2.76 9.83
C LEU A 58 -23.00 2.21 8.41
N LYS A 59 -23.96 1.31 8.19
CA LYS A 59 -24.27 0.75 6.86
C LYS A 59 -24.69 1.80 5.83
N GLN A 60 -25.22 2.93 6.29
CA GLN A 60 -25.62 4.06 5.44
C GLN A 60 -24.51 5.13 5.30
N THR A 61 -23.43 5.01 6.09
CA THR A 61 -22.30 5.93 6.03
C THR A 61 -21.51 5.67 4.74
N LYS A 62 -21.25 6.73 3.97
CA LYS A 62 -20.44 6.66 2.75
C LYS A 62 -18.97 6.84 3.12
N PHE A 63 -18.15 5.88 2.74
CA PHE A 63 -16.70 5.96 2.90
C PHE A 63 -16.05 6.25 1.55
N LEU A 64 -15.12 7.19 1.53
CA LEU A 64 -14.35 7.55 0.34
C LEU A 64 -12.86 7.42 0.65
N VAL A 65 -12.14 6.73 -0.23
CA VAL A 65 -10.68 6.72 -0.24
C VAL A 65 -10.18 7.55 -1.41
N THR A 66 -9.24 8.45 -1.15
CA THR A 66 -8.49 9.19 -2.16
C THR A 66 -7.01 8.90 -2.03
N ILE A 67 -6.30 8.84 -3.16
CA ILE A 67 -4.85 8.68 -3.24
C ILE A 67 -4.35 9.66 -4.30
N ASP A 68 -3.33 10.44 -4.01
CA ASP A 68 -2.71 11.32 -5.01
C ASP A 68 -1.51 10.68 -5.70
N GLY A 69 -0.96 11.35 -6.73
CA GLY A 69 0.21 10.87 -7.47
C GLY A 69 1.50 10.71 -6.65
N GLN A 70 1.53 11.23 -5.42
CA GLN A 70 2.64 11.04 -4.48
C GLN A 70 2.37 9.88 -3.51
N GLY A 71 1.24 9.19 -3.66
CA GLY A 71 0.85 8.09 -2.80
C GLY A 71 0.26 8.52 -1.46
N ARG A 72 -0.03 9.81 -1.25
CA ARG A 72 -0.69 10.25 -0.02
C ARG A 72 -2.15 9.86 -0.08
N SER A 73 -2.61 9.12 0.92
CA SER A 73 -3.98 8.63 1.00
C SER A 73 -4.80 9.32 2.09
N GLN A 74 -6.10 9.45 1.85
CA GLN A 74 -7.06 9.94 2.83
C GLN A 74 -8.31 9.09 2.79
N VAL A 75 -8.83 8.73 3.96
CA VAL A 75 -10.13 8.06 4.10
C VAL A 75 -11.09 8.99 4.83
N THR A 76 -12.19 9.35 4.18
CA THR A 76 -13.27 10.16 4.76
C THR A 76 -14.53 9.32 4.95
N ALA A 77 -15.36 9.73 5.92
CA ALA A 77 -16.65 9.12 6.21
C ALA A 77 -17.70 10.22 6.23
N GLN A 78 -18.73 10.07 5.41
CA GLN A 78 -19.87 10.95 5.34
C GLN A 78 -21.09 10.21 5.91
N PRO A 79 -21.62 10.64 7.08
CA PRO A 79 -22.82 10.02 7.64
C PRO A 79 -24.05 10.27 6.75
N PRO A 80 -25.13 9.48 6.89
CA PRO A 80 -26.38 9.76 6.19
C PRO A 80 -26.95 11.13 6.59
N ASP A 81 -27.67 11.77 5.66
CA ASP A 81 -28.31 13.07 5.90
C ASP A 81 -29.40 12.94 6.99
N GLY A 82 -29.31 13.75 8.05
CA GLY A 82 -30.25 13.72 9.19
C GLY A 82 -29.76 14.59 10.37
N PRO A 83 -30.58 14.80 11.42
CA PRO A 83 -30.10 15.44 12.65
C PRO A 83 -28.91 14.62 13.15
N ALA A 84 -27.80 15.29 13.48
CA ALA A 84 -26.51 14.66 13.81
C ALA A 84 -26.68 13.57 14.87
N THR A 85 -26.97 12.35 14.42
CA THR A 85 -26.93 11.16 15.25
C THR A 85 -25.48 10.99 15.58
N VAL A 86 -25.17 11.02 16.87
CA VAL A 86 -23.83 10.83 17.42
C VAL A 86 -23.17 9.70 16.64
N GLN A 87 -22.23 10.05 15.76
CA GLN A 87 -21.51 9.06 14.98
C GLN A 87 -20.96 8.05 16.00
N PRO A 88 -21.15 6.74 15.80
CA PRO A 88 -20.47 5.76 16.63
C PRO A 88 -18.97 5.94 16.39
N GLN A 89 -18.32 6.76 17.22
CA GLN A 89 -16.91 7.13 17.07
C GLN A 89 -16.02 5.88 17.05
N GLY A 90 -16.49 4.77 17.62
CA GLY A 90 -15.84 3.46 17.55
C GLY A 90 -15.92 2.79 16.17
N ALA A 91 -17.11 2.40 15.70
CA ALA A 91 -17.24 1.56 14.51
C ALA A 91 -16.91 2.29 13.20
N ALA A 92 -17.29 3.56 13.06
CA ALA A 92 -16.89 4.38 11.91
C ALA A 92 -15.40 4.70 11.94
N GLY A 93 -14.82 4.93 13.12
CA GLY A 93 -13.38 5.08 13.32
C GLY A 93 -12.62 3.84 12.90
N LEU A 94 -13.09 2.66 13.32
CA LEU A 94 -12.53 1.36 12.93
C LEU A 94 -12.60 1.15 11.42
N ALA A 95 -13.77 1.36 10.80
CA ALA A 95 -13.93 1.24 9.35
C ALA A 95 -12.91 2.12 8.59
N ARG A 96 -12.74 3.38 9.01
CA ARG A 96 -11.72 4.27 8.42
C ARG A 96 -10.30 3.76 8.64
N ALA A 97 -9.99 3.27 9.84
CA ALA A 97 -8.65 2.77 10.18
C ALA A 97 -8.28 1.52 9.38
N LEU A 98 -9.24 0.59 9.16
CA LEU A 98 -9.02 -0.62 8.37
C LEU A 98 -8.66 -0.28 6.92
N VAL A 99 -9.39 0.64 6.29
CA VAL A 99 -9.11 1.10 4.92
C VAL A 99 -7.79 1.88 4.88
N ALA A 100 -7.61 2.82 5.81
CA ALA A 100 -6.42 3.66 5.85
C ALA A 100 -5.14 2.85 6.05
N GLY A 101 -5.17 1.79 6.86
CA GLY A 101 -4.01 0.92 7.10
C GLY A 101 -3.50 0.27 5.80
N VAL A 102 -4.40 -0.26 4.97
CA VAL A 102 -4.03 -0.87 3.68
C VAL A 102 -3.45 0.19 2.74
N PHE A 103 -4.05 1.38 2.68
CA PHE A 103 -3.60 2.47 1.81
C PHE A 103 -2.47 3.33 2.37
N LEU A 104 -1.97 3.01 3.56
CA LEU A 104 -0.68 3.50 4.05
C LEU A 104 0.46 2.68 3.46
N THR A 105 0.27 1.37 3.32
CA THR A 105 1.29 0.43 2.80
C THR A 105 1.27 0.33 1.28
N TRP A 106 0.08 0.30 0.66
CA TRP A 106 -0.05 0.10 -0.79
C TRP A 106 0.79 1.07 -1.64
N PRO A 107 0.91 2.37 -1.34
CA PRO A 107 1.73 3.28 -2.14
C PRO A 107 3.19 2.84 -2.28
N THR A 108 3.84 2.37 -1.21
CA THR A 108 5.27 2.04 -1.22
C THR A 108 5.59 0.72 -1.92
N LYS A 109 4.58 -0.07 -2.31
CA LYS A 109 4.78 -1.41 -2.88
C LYS A 109 3.98 -1.63 -4.16
N GLY A 110 2.75 -1.11 -4.22
CA GLY A 110 1.84 -1.24 -5.35
C GLY A 110 1.76 0.00 -6.25
N LEU A 111 2.00 1.22 -5.74
CA LEU A 111 2.03 2.42 -6.59
C LEU A 111 3.39 2.58 -7.28
N PHE A 112 4.48 2.48 -6.54
CA PHE A 112 5.85 2.70 -7.04
C PHE A 112 6.67 1.42 -7.26
N GLY A 113 6.21 0.27 -6.75
CA GLY A 113 7.07 -0.90 -6.54
C GLY A 113 7.87 -0.80 -5.22
N PRO A 114 8.45 -1.91 -4.72
CA PRO A 114 9.14 -1.95 -3.43
C PRO A 114 10.49 -1.23 -3.43
N ILE A 115 11.02 -0.88 -4.60
CA ILE A 115 12.24 -0.08 -4.76
C ILE A 115 11.82 1.32 -5.19
N PRO A 116 11.99 2.36 -4.34
CA PRO A 116 11.46 3.70 -4.60
C PRO A 116 12.08 4.30 -5.87
N PRO A 117 11.39 5.20 -6.59
CA PRO A 117 11.84 5.69 -7.90
C PRO A 117 13.04 6.65 -7.81
N PHE A 118 13.28 7.29 -6.67
CA PHE A 118 14.36 8.26 -6.51
C PHE A 118 15.60 7.62 -5.89
N ASN A 119 16.76 7.75 -6.54
CA ASN A 119 18.03 7.23 -6.01
C ASN A 119 18.43 7.84 -4.67
N THR A 120 17.92 9.03 -4.33
CA THR A 120 18.13 9.67 -3.03
C THR A 120 17.52 8.90 -1.86
N GLU A 121 16.56 8.01 -2.15
CA GLU A 121 15.90 7.16 -1.16
C GLU A 121 16.54 5.78 -1.04
N VAL A 122 17.54 5.47 -1.87
CA VAL A 122 18.27 4.20 -1.82
C VAL A 122 19.66 4.45 -1.23
N GLY A 123 19.83 4.08 0.05
CA GLY A 123 21.10 4.21 0.76
C GLY A 123 22.13 3.17 0.32
N ASP A 124 21.71 1.95 0.02
CA ASP A 124 22.60 0.89 -0.49
C ASP A 124 21.85 -0.14 -1.34
N ALA A 125 22.60 -0.82 -2.20
CA ALA A 125 22.17 -2.02 -2.93
C ALA A 125 23.34 -3.01 -3.01
N ALA A 126 23.11 -4.26 -2.64
CA ALA A 126 24.14 -5.29 -2.60
C ALA A 126 23.61 -6.64 -3.08
N ALA A 127 24.43 -7.36 -3.83
CA ALA A 127 24.18 -8.78 -4.10
C ALA A 127 24.41 -9.59 -2.82
N VAL A 128 23.53 -10.55 -2.56
CA VAL A 128 23.61 -11.54 -1.48
C VAL A 128 23.43 -12.94 -2.10
N PRO A 129 23.77 -14.05 -1.42
CA PRO A 129 23.76 -15.38 -2.03
C PRO A 129 22.45 -15.77 -2.73
N GLU A 130 21.31 -15.35 -2.16
CA GLU A 130 19.97 -15.69 -2.63
C GLU A 130 19.33 -14.61 -3.52
N GLY A 131 19.99 -13.48 -3.78
CA GLY A 131 19.43 -12.39 -4.57
C GLY A 131 20.04 -11.03 -4.24
N PHE A 132 19.21 -10.06 -3.89
CA PHE A 132 19.66 -8.69 -3.62
C PHE A 132 19.09 -8.15 -2.31
N ARG A 133 19.87 -7.29 -1.67
CA ARG A 133 19.46 -6.50 -0.51
C ARG A 133 19.54 -5.02 -0.85
N PHE A 134 18.44 -4.32 -0.60
CA PHE A 134 18.34 -2.87 -0.73
C PHE A 134 18.15 -2.25 0.65
N THR A 135 18.94 -1.23 0.96
CA THR A 135 18.75 -0.41 2.15
C THR A 135 18.17 0.93 1.72
N LEU A 136 16.93 1.21 2.10
CA LEU A 136 16.22 2.43 1.78
C LEU A 136 16.35 3.44 2.92
N ALA A 137 16.57 4.70 2.56
CA ALA A 137 16.64 5.81 3.50
C ALA A 137 15.29 6.52 3.53
N VAL A 138 14.43 6.14 4.47
CA VAL A 138 13.09 6.74 4.63
C VAL A 138 12.95 7.49 5.96
N PRO A 139 12.01 8.45 6.06
CA PRO A 139 11.66 9.04 7.35
C PRO A 139 11.19 7.95 8.33
N GLY A 140 11.83 7.86 9.50
CA GLY A 140 11.51 6.84 10.52
C GLY A 140 12.59 5.77 10.70
N GLY A 141 13.57 5.70 9.79
CA GLY A 141 14.71 4.78 9.89
C GLY A 141 14.97 4.05 8.58
N PRO A 142 16.09 3.30 8.49
CA PRO A 142 16.36 2.50 7.31
C PRO A 142 15.33 1.38 7.16
N VAL A 143 14.91 1.13 5.92
CA VAL A 143 14.10 -0.03 5.53
C VAL A 143 14.99 -0.98 4.73
N THR A 144 14.95 -2.26 5.03
CA THR A 144 15.66 -3.29 4.25
C THR A 144 14.65 -4.01 3.38
N VAL A 145 14.90 -4.09 2.07
CA VAL A 145 14.13 -4.92 1.14
C VAL A 145 15.04 -6.06 0.67
N ILE A 146 14.57 -7.29 0.79
CA ILE A 146 15.22 -8.49 0.27
C ILE A 146 14.44 -8.99 -0.92
N THR A 147 15.16 -9.27 -2.01
CA THR A 147 14.61 -9.90 -3.20
C THR A 147 15.36 -11.17 -3.53
N ASP A 148 14.72 -12.04 -4.30
CA ASP A 148 15.42 -13.13 -4.97
C ASP A 148 16.27 -12.63 -6.16
N LYS A 149 16.82 -13.57 -6.94
CA LYS A 149 17.67 -13.30 -8.12
C LYS A 149 16.90 -12.72 -9.31
N ASP A 150 15.58 -12.91 -9.35
CA ASP A 150 14.67 -12.35 -10.35
C ASP A 150 14.03 -11.04 -9.88
N TYR A 151 14.61 -10.45 -8.82
CA TYR A 151 14.17 -9.22 -8.16
C TYR A 151 12.79 -9.28 -7.53
N LEU A 152 12.19 -10.46 -7.33
CA LEU A 152 10.93 -10.60 -6.61
C LEU A 152 11.17 -10.36 -5.11
N ALA A 153 10.55 -9.32 -4.57
CA ALA A 153 10.66 -8.95 -3.16
C ALA A 153 9.89 -9.97 -2.33
N SER A 154 10.57 -10.53 -1.33
CA SER A 154 10.03 -11.55 -0.43
C SER A 154 9.97 -11.09 1.02
N GLU A 155 10.71 -10.04 1.37
CA GLU A 155 10.83 -9.55 2.73
C GLU A 155 11.15 -8.05 2.77
N VAL A 156 10.48 -7.32 3.64
CA VAL A 156 10.70 -5.91 3.93
C VAL A 156 10.75 -5.72 5.44
N ARG A 157 11.90 -5.30 5.96
CA ARG A 157 12.09 -5.02 7.38
C ARG A 157 12.20 -3.52 7.63
N SER A 158 11.50 -3.01 8.63
CA SER A 158 11.52 -1.59 8.97
C SER A 158 11.49 -1.35 10.49
N PHE A 159 11.71 -0.09 10.88
CA PHE A 159 11.70 0.35 12.29
C PHE A 159 12.60 -0.51 13.20
N HIS A 160 13.87 -0.70 12.83
CA HIS A 160 14.82 -1.53 13.60
C HIS A 160 14.34 -2.99 13.80
N ASP A 161 13.78 -3.59 12.74
CA ASP A 161 13.24 -4.96 12.75
C ASP A 161 12.00 -5.13 13.68
N GLU A 162 11.29 -4.03 13.94
CA GLU A 162 9.98 -4.07 14.62
C GLU A 162 8.86 -4.47 13.67
N VAL A 163 8.99 -4.18 12.37
CA VAL A 163 8.04 -4.59 11.35
C VAL A 163 8.75 -5.47 10.34
N ASP A 164 8.19 -6.66 10.13
CA ASP A 164 8.61 -7.64 9.14
C ASP A 164 7.45 -7.91 8.19
N GLU A 165 7.60 -7.56 6.91
CA GLU A 165 6.58 -7.73 5.89
C GLU A 165 7.02 -8.68 4.78
N HIS A 166 6.11 -9.56 4.35
CA HIS A 166 6.23 -10.45 3.22
C HIS A 166 5.25 -10.01 2.13
N PRO A 167 5.66 -9.11 1.23
CA PRO A 167 4.83 -8.71 0.12
C PRO A 167 4.71 -9.84 -0.91
N VAL A 168 3.55 -9.91 -1.57
CA VAL A 168 3.29 -10.87 -2.65
C VAL A 168 2.99 -10.11 -3.92
N TYR A 169 3.68 -10.49 -4.99
CA TYR A 169 3.49 -9.93 -6.32
C TYR A 169 3.02 -11.01 -7.29
N SER A 170 2.08 -10.63 -8.15
CA SER A 170 1.59 -11.46 -9.24
C SER A 170 2.16 -10.96 -10.57
N ALA A 171 2.66 -11.86 -11.41
CA ALA A 171 3.11 -11.52 -12.74
C ALA A 171 1.94 -11.14 -13.64
N MET A 172 2.01 -9.95 -14.25
CA MET A 172 1.04 -9.43 -15.22
C MET A 172 1.78 -8.92 -16.47
N PRO A 173 1.09 -8.69 -17.61
CA PRO A 173 1.72 -8.19 -18.83
C PRO A 173 2.55 -6.91 -18.66
N GLU A 174 2.16 -6.05 -17.72
CA GLU A 174 2.80 -4.78 -17.37
C GLU A 174 3.93 -4.89 -16.32
N GLY A 175 4.17 -6.08 -15.76
CA GLY A 175 5.18 -6.32 -14.73
C GLY A 175 4.62 -7.01 -13.48
N LEU A 176 5.42 -7.05 -12.42
CA LEU A 176 5.03 -7.57 -11.11
C LEU A 176 4.08 -6.60 -10.41
N VAL A 177 2.86 -7.04 -10.15
CA VAL A 177 1.80 -6.26 -9.51
C VAL A 177 1.64 -6.70 -8.06
N TYR A 178 1.66 -5.75 -7.14
CA TYR A 178 1.46 -6.01 -5.72
C TYR A 178 0.03 -6.47 -5.43
N THR A 179 -0.12 -7.68 -4.89
CA THR A 179 -1.41 -8.35 -4.70
C THR A 179 -1.69 -8.80 -3.27
N ALA A 180 -0.68 -8.94 -2.41
CA ALA A 180 -0.92 -9.23 -1.00
C ALA A 180 0.24 -8.80 -0.12
N ASN A 181 0.00 -8.78 1.19
CA ASN A 181 1.01 -8.59 2.21
C ASN A 181 0.71 -9.50 3.39
N GLN A 182 1.74 -10.00 4.04
CA GLN A 182 1.67 -10.48 5.40
C GLN A 182 2.69 -9.69 6.21
N ALA A 183 2.33 -9.22 7.39
CA ALA A 183 3.21 -8.42 8.22
C ALA A 183 3.10 -8.85 9.67
N VAL A 184 4.23 -8.86 10.36
CA VAL A 184 4.33 -9.02 11.80
C VAL A 184 4.91 -7.74 12.37
N THR A 185 4.18 -7.09 13.27
CA THR A 185 4.62 -5.89 13.97
C THR A 185 4.81 -6.21 15.44
N LYS A 186 6.00 -5.90 15.98
CA LYS A 186 6.27 -5.91 17.42
C LYS A 186 5.74 -4.62 18.03
N ASN A 187 4.83 -4.76 18.99
CA ASN A 187 4.26 -3.64 19.70
C ASN A 187 5.19 -3.20 20.86
N PRO A 188 5.12 -1.93 21.32
CA PRO A 188 5.95 -1.45 22.43
C PRO A 188 5.78 -2.20 23.75
N ASP A 189 4.65 -2.89 23.94
CA ASP A 189 4.36 -3.73 25.10
C ASP A 189 4.96 -5.15 24.99
N GLY A 190 5.69 -5.44 23.91
CA GLY A 190 6.29 -6.74 23.63
C GLY A 190 5.36 -7.75 22.97
N THR A 191 4.10 -7.41 22.73
CA THR A 191 3.17 -8.26 21.96
C THR A 191 3.44 -8.17 20.46
N GLN A 192 2.87 -9.09 19.68
CA GLN A 192 2.96 -9.05 18.22
C GLN A 192 1.56 -8.92 17.63
N SER A 193 1.48 -8.14 16.56
CA SER A 193 0.30 -8.01 15.70
C SER A 193 0.62 -8.62 14.35
N GLU A 194 -0.18 -9.60 13.93
CA GLU A 194 -0.16 -10.15 12.57
C GLU A 194 -1.19 -9.40 11.71
N ILE A 195 -0.77 -8.91 10.56
CA ILE A 195 -1.65 -8.21 9.60
C ILE A 195 -1.43 -8.86 8.25
N ALA A 196 -2.48 -9.38 7.64
CA ALA A 196 -2.44 -9.88 6.28
C ALA A 196 -3.51 -9.18 5.45
N PHE A 197 -3.18 -8.79 4.22
CA PHE A 197 -4.21 -8.38 3.28
C PHE A 197 -3.96 -8.91 1.89
N GLU A 198 -5.04 -9.14 1.16
CA GLU A 198 -5.05 -9.55 -0.24
C GLU A 198 -5.83 -8.51 -1.05
N LEU A 199 -5.33 -8.20 -2.23
CA LEU A 199 -5.84 -7.18 -3.14
C LEU A 199 -6.24 -7.84 -4.45
N ASN A 200 -7.51 -7.72 -4.81
CA ASN A 200 -7.91 -7.92 -6.20
C ASN A 200 -7.68 -6.63 -6.97
N THR A 201 -7.43 -6.73 -8.27
CA THR A 201 -7.17 -5.56 -9.12
C THR A 201 -8.18 -5.45 -10.25
N GLN A 202 -8.36 -4.23 -10.73
CA GLN A 202 -9.14 -3.88 -11.92
C GLN A 202 -8.35 -2.92 -12.80
N VAL A 203 -8.69 -2.85 -14.09
CA VAL A 203 -8.09 -1.89 -15.02
C VAL A 203 -9.07 -0.73 -15.24
N LEU A 204 -8.66 0.48 -14.87
CA LEU A 204 -9.41 1.72 -15.10
C LEU A 204 -8.57 2.69 -15.92
N SER A 205 -9.08 3.13 -17.07
CA SER A 205 -8.34 4.04 -17.97
C SER A 205 -6.92 3.54 -18.32
N GLY A 206 -6.78 2.21 -18.49
CA GLY A 206 -5.50 1.55 -18.79
C GLY A 206 -4.54 1.48 -17.61
N LEU A 207 -4.98 1.76 -16.38
CA LEU A 207 -4.20 1.64 -15.15
C LEU A 207 -4.76 0.51 -14.30
N ARG A 208 -3.92 -0.42 -13.88
CA ARG A 208 -4.29 -1.43 -12.90
C ARG A 208 -4.28 -0.82 -11.49
N VAL A 209 -5.42 -0.84 -10.82
CA VAL A 209 -5.61 -0.33 -9.45
C VAL A 209 -6.33 -1.39 -8.60
N PRO A 210 -6.28 -1.27 -7.26
CA PRO A 210 -7.07 -2.14 -6.39
C PRO A 210 -8.57 -2.06 -6.71
N SER A 211 -9.27 -3.17 -6.48
CA SER A 211 -10.72 -3.30 -6.70
C SER A 211 -11.45 -3.87 -5.49
N SER A 212 -10.80 -4.71 -4.72
CA SER A 212 -11.29 -5.17 -3.43
C SER A 212 -10.13 -5.55 -2.54
N VAL A 213 -10.41 -5.60 -1.25
CA VAL A 213 -9.46 -5.96 -0.21
C VAL A 213 -10.08 -7.01 0.69
N HIS A 214 -9.29 -8.03 1.02
CA HIS A 214 -9.53 -8.92 2.15
C HIS A 214 -8.44 -8.63 3.18
N LEU A 215 -8.83 -8.14 4.37
CA LEU A 215 -7.92 -7.75 5.43
C LEU A 215 -8.16 -8.64 6.66
N ARG A 216 -7.08 -9.23 7.16
CA ARG A 216 -7.04 -10.05 8.37
C ARG A 216 -6.08 -9.42 9.37
N ILE A 217 -6.52 -9.22 10.61
CA ILE A 217 -5.67 -8.75 11.71
C ILE A 217 -5.78 -9.73 12.86
N ASN A 218 -4.64 -10.34 13.20
CA ASN A 218 -4.54 -11.46 14.11
C ASN A 218 -5.57 -12.54 13.73
N ARG A 219 -6.24 -13.12 14.73
CA ARG A 219 -7.37 -14.04 14.55
C ARG A 219 -8.73 -13.39 14.79
N SER A 220 -8.75 -12.08 14.99
CA SER A 220 -9.92 -11.38 15.54
C SER A 220 -10.66 -10.51 14.54
N ILE A 221 -9.99 -10.09 13.47
CA ILE A 221 -10.56 -9.25 12.43
C ILE A 221 -10.36 -9.95 11.10
N ASP A 222 -11.46 -10.13 10.37
CA ASP A 222 -11.49 -10.65 9.01
C ASP A 222 -12.53 -9.81 8.27
N VAL A 223 -12.08 -8.90 7.40
CA VAL A 223 -12.93 -7.88 6.78
C VAL A 223 -12.71 -7.87 5.28
N HIS A 224 -13.81 -7.88 4.55
CA HIS A 224 -13.82 -7.69 3.11
C HIS A 224 -14.45 -6.34 2.76
N TYR A 225 -13.87 -5.65 1.78
CA TYR A 225 -14.50 -4.48 1.16
C TYR A 225 -14.13 -4.33 -0.32
N SER A 226 -15.05 -3.80 -1.10
CA SER A 226 -14.84 -3.41 -2.50
C SER A 226 -14.57 -1.92 -2.62
N LEU A 227 -13.87 -1.56 -3.70
CA LEU A 227 -13.65 -0.19 -4.15
C LEU A 227 -14.51 0.04 -5.39
N GLU A 228 -15.50 0.90 -5.22
CA GLU A 228 -16.57 1.12 -6.17
C GLU A 228 -16.57 2.57 -6.67
N ASN A 229 -17.22 2.80 -7.81
CA ASN A 229 -17.36 4.13 -8.41
C ASN A 229 -16.00 4.88 -8.52
N CYS A 230 -14.95 4.12 -8.84
CA CYS A 230 -13.60 4.63 -8.87
C CYS A 230 -13.38 5.60 -10.05
N ALA A 231 -12.74 6.72 -9.77
CA ALA A 231 -12.27 7.68 -10.76
C ALA A 231 -10.73 7.78 -10.68
N VAL A 232 -10.08 7.68 -11.84
CA VAL A 232 -8.62 7.80 -11.97
C VAL A 232 -8.27 9.10 -12.67
N LYS A 233 -7.36 9.87 -12.09
CA LYS A 233 -6.76 11.04 -12.71
C LYS A 233 -5.45 10.62 -13.37
N LYS A 234 -5.28 11.00 -14.64
CA LYS A 234 -4.06 10.74 -15.41
C LYS A 234 -3.43 12.02 -15.91
N THR A 235 -2.11 12.08 -15.86
CA THR A 235 -1.29 13.10 -16.52
C THR A 235 -0.63 12.48 -17.75
N ALA A 236 -0.48 13.26 -18.82
CA ALA A 236 0.19 12.80 -20.03
C ALA A 236 1.66 12.49 -19.74
N VAL A 237 2.10 11.26 -20.01
CA VAL A 237 3.51 10.86 -19.91
C VAL A 237 4.15 11.06 -21.27
N VAL A 238 5.04 12.06 -21.39
CA VAL A 238 5.85 12.26 -22.59
C VAL A 238 7.15 11.48 -22.42
N LYS A 239 7.24 10.29 -23.00
CA LYS A 239 8.52 9.56 -23.11
C LYS A 239 9.36 10.23 -24.19
N VAL A 240 10.29 11.09 -23.78
CA VAL A 240 11.30 11.63 -24.69
C VAL A 240 12.27 10.51 -25.02
N LEU A 241 12.21 9.98 -26.24
CA LEU A 241 13.21 9.02 -26.72
C LEU A 241 14.57 9.73 -26.81
N PRO A 242 15.68 9.08 -26.42
CA PRO A 242 17.00 9.67 -26.60
C PRO A 242 17.26 9.98 -28.10
N PRO A 243 18.01 11.05 -28.41
CA PRO A 243 18.39 11.33 -29.80
C PRO A 243 19.12 10.12 -30.39
N LYS A 244 18.76 9.77 -31.62
CA LYS A 244 19.38 8.69 -32.40
C LYS A 244 20.84 8.98 -32.70
#